data_AF-A0AA97FK21-F1
#
_entry.id   AF-A0AA97FK21-F1
#
_cell.length_a   1.000
_cell.length_b   1.000
_cell.length_c   1.000
_cell.angle_alpha   90.00
_cell.angle_beta   90.00
_cell.angle_gamma   90.00
#
_symmetry.space_group_name_H-M   'P 1'
#
loop_
_entity.id
_entity.type
_entity.pdbx_description
1 polymer ?
#
loop_
_entity_poly.entity_id
_entity_poly.type
_entity_poly.pdbx_seq_one_letter_code
_entity_poly.pdbx_strand_id
1 'polypeptide(L)'
;MPDTHDDGRVAVYLDFDNIVMSWYDRVHGRNSYSRDRARIAENSQDPEIVERLARATVDVGAIIDYSASYGTLVLTRAYADWSSPVNAVYRQQLVARAVDLVQLFPAAAYAKNGADIRLAVDAVEDMFRLPDLTHVVIVAGDSDYVPLAQRCRRLGRYVIGVGVAGSTAKSLAAACDEFEPYDTLPGVQVPSPPPRRAKADEKEKPAPAKDAAKGAAKVEAKDAAEPDVKEAADEHPSSSGESEAKTKPRTRRGTKAKVQESPPETPETYPAFGETPPEDLHAAASRLLERALRMGQGKGDDAGWLHSSAVKQHIRRMDPSFSEKALGYRSFSDFLKSREDLAELEETGHERLVRLRA
;
A
#
# COMPACT_ATOMS: atom_id res chain seq x y z
N MET A 1 15.97 6.02 37.43
CA MET A 1 15.14 6.12 36.22
C MET A 1 15.78 5.26 35.16
N PRO A 2 15.02 4.51 34.34
CA PRO A 2 15.50 4.09 33.03
C PRO A 2 15.32 5.27 32.06
N ASP A 3 16.40 5.71 31.43
CA ASP A 3 16.31 6.70 30.35
C ASP A 3 15.87 6.01 29.06
N THR A 4 14.55 5.82 28.91
CA THR A 4 13.97 5.32 27.68
C THR A 4 14.03 6.40 26.60
N HIS A 5 14.94 6.25 25.64
CA HIS A 5 14.65 6.75 24.30
C HIS A 5 13.36 6.09 23.83
N ASP A 6 12.40 6.88 23.36
CA ASP A 6 11.10 6.41 22.86
C ASP A 6 11.26 5.83 21.44
N ASP A 7 12.14 4.82 21.33
CA ASP A 7 12.47 4.13 20.09
C ASP A 7 11.27 3.25 19.68
N GLY A 8 10.75 3.47 18.47
CA GLY A 8 9.40 3.05 18.12
C GLY A 8 9.18 1.54 18.23
N ARG A 9 7.98 1.15 18.67
CA ARG A 9 7.56 -0.25 18.82
C ARG A 9 6.71 -0.63 17.62
N VAL A 10 7.32 -1.33 16.66
CA VAL A 10 6.78 -1.54 15.32
C VAL A 10 6.16 -2.93 15.18
N ALA A 11 4.91 -3.00 14.71
CA ALA A 11 4.28 -4.23 14.25
C ALA A 11 4.10 -4.22 12.73
N VAL A 12 4.56 -5.27 12.05
CA VAL A 12 4.55 -5.36 10.58
C VAL A 12 3.60 -6.48 10.14
N TYR A 13 2.67 -6.17 9.25
CA TYR A 13 1.69 -7.11 8.70
C TYR A 13 1.76 -7.11 7.18
N LEU A 14 2.11 -8.25 6.58
CA LEU A 14 2.26 -8.41 5.14
C LEU A 14 1.11 -9.22 4.54
N ASP A 15 0.34 -8.57 3.67
CA ASP A 15 -0.48 -9.27 2.69
C ASP A 15 0.43 -9.77 1.57
N PHE A 16 0.93 -10.99 1.75
CA PHE A 16 2.04 -11.48 0.96
C PHE A 16 1.61 -11.80 -0.48
N ASP A 17 0.40 -12.34 -0.64
CA ASP A 17 -0.22 -12.56 -1.94
C ASP A 17 -0.46 -11.21 -2.66
N ASN A 18 -0.97 -10.18 -1.98
CA ASN A 18 -1.21 -8.85 -2.60
C ASN A 18 0.08 -8.16 -3.07
N ILE A 19 1.14 -8.13 -2.24
CA ILE A 19 2.40 -7.47 -2.62
C ILE A 19 3.10 -8.21 -3.77
N VAL A 20 3.12 -9.55 -3.76
CA VAL A 20 3.75 -10.35 -4.82
C VAL A 20 2.97 -10.24 -6.14
N MET A 21 1.63 -10.34 -6.11
CA MET A 21 0.81 -10.18 -7.32
C MET A 21 0.93 -8.77 -7.90
N SER A 22 0.90 -7.74 -7.06
CA SER A 22 1.05 -6.34 -7.47
C SER A 22 2.43 -6.06 -8.06
N TRP A 23 3.49 -6.66 -7.53
CA TRP A 23 4.85 -6.50 -8.04
C TRP A 23 5.07 -7.24 -9.36
N TYR A 24 4.52 -8.45 -9.48
CA TYR A 24 4.53 -9.21 -10.74
C TYR A 24 3.85 -8.43 -11.88
N ASP A 25 2.68 -7.84 -11.61
CA ASP A 25 1.97 -6.97 -12.57
C ASP A 25 2.71 -5.67 -12.88
N ARG A 26 3.47 -5.11 -11.94
CA ARG A 26 4.32 -3.93 -12.13
C ARG A 26 5.51 -4.22 -13.05
N VAL A 27 6.12 -5.39 -12.92
CA VAL A 27 7.29 -5.83 -13.71
C VAL A 27 6.92 -6.35 -15.10
N HIS A 28 5.85 -7.16 -15.19
CA HIS A 28 5.45 -7.84 -16.44
C HIS A 28 4.24 -7.23 -17.14
N GLY A 29 3.68 -6.15 -16.59
CA GLY A 29 2.52 -5.45 -17.13
C GLY A 29 1.20 -5.97 -16.57
N ARG A 30 0.19 -5.09 -16.60
CA ARG A 30 -1.11 -5.27 -15.94
C ARG A 30 -1.83 -6.57 -16.30
N ASN A 31 -2.45 -7.17 -15.29
CA ASN A 31 -3.12 -8.46 -15.25
C ASN A 31 -2.24 -9.65 -15.72
N SER A 32 -0.91 -9.55 -15.66
CA SER A 32 -0.01 -10.64 -16.08
C SER A 32 0.00 -11.79 -15.07
N TYR A 33 0.00 -11.51 -13.77
CA TYR A 33 -0.12 -12.56 -12.76
C TYR A 33 -1.41 -13.37 -12.98
N SER A 34 -2.53 -12.68 -13.23
CA SER A 34 -3.82 -13.33 -13.50
C SER A 34 -3.88 -14.14 -14.80
N ARG A 35 -2.99 -13.89 -15.77
CA ARG A 35 -2.86 -14.73 -16.98
C ARG A 35 -1.99 -15.96 -16.70
N ASP A 36 -0.90 -15.75 -15.97
CA ASP A 36 0.10 -16.80 -15.74
C ASP A 36 -0.31 -17.76 -14.61
N ARG A 37 -1.22 -17.35 -13.70
CA ARG A 37 -1.65 -18.10 -12.49
C ARG A 37 -2.00 -19.57 -12.75
N ALA A 38 -2.68 -19.89 -13.85
CA ALA A 38 -3.01 -21.28 -14.18
C ALA A 38 -1.75 -22.09 -14.52
N ARG A 39 -0.91 -21.57 -15.43
CA ARG A 39 0.37 -22.20 -15.82
C ARG A 39 1.34 -22.33 -14.64
N ILE A 40 1.34 -21.36 -13.72
CA ILE A 40 2.10 -21.41 -12.45
C ILE A 40 1.63 -22.55 -11.54
N ALA A 41 0.32 -22.77 -11.43
CA ALA A 41 -0.25 -23.82 -10.61
C ALA A 41 -0.09 -25.23 -11.23
N GLU A 42 -0.20 -25.33 -12.55
CA GLU A 42 -0.06 -26.58 -13.32
C GLU A 42 1.40 -27.01 -13.49
N ASN A 43 2.31 -26.07 -13.77
CA ASN A 43 3.74 -26.33 -13.97
C ASN A 43 4.62 -25.17 -13.45
N SER A 44 4.84 -25.14 -12.14
CA SER A 44 5.76 -24.19 -11.50
C SER A 44 7.24 -24.31 -11.92
N GLN A 45 7.61 -25.37 -12.66
CA GLN A 45 8.97 -25.62 -13.15
C GLN A 45 9.14 -25.27 -14.64
N ASP A 46 8.14 -24.65 -15.26
CA ASP A 46 8.25 -24.10 -16.61
C ASP A 46 9.34 -22.99 -16.65
N PRO A 47 10.38 -23.11 -17.48
CA PRO A 47 11.51 -22.17 -17.47
C PRO A 47 11.11 -20.70 -17.69
N GLU A 48 10.06 -20.44 -18.49
CA GLU A 48 9.57 -19.08 -18.71
C GLU A 48 8.91 -18.52 -17.45
N ILE A 49 8.14 -19.36 -16.74
CA ILE A 49 7.52 -18.99 -15.47
C ILE A 49 8.59 -18.78 -14.38
N VAL A 50 9.61 -19.63 -14.31
CA VAL A 50 10.73 -19.49 -13.36
C VAL A 50 11.49 -18.19 -13.61
N GLU A 51 11.82 -17.83 -14.85
CA GLU A 51 12.48 -16.55 -15.17
C GLU A 51 11.58 -15.36 -14.81
N ARG A 52 10.27 -15.44 -15.11
CA ARG A 52 9.30 -14.38 -14.83
C ARG A 52 9.11 -14.16 -13.33
N LEU A 53 8.97 -15.23 -12.54
CA LEU A 53 8.90 -15.15 -11.08
C LEU A 53 10.21 -14.59 -10.51
N ALA A 54 11.37 -15.10 -10.94
CA ALA A 54 12.67 -14.61 -10.46
C ALA A 54 12.86 -13.10 -10.73
N ARG A 55 12.53 -12.62 -11.93
CA ARG A 55 12.60 -11.19 -12.30
C ARG A 55 11.63 -10.31 -11.50
N ALA A 56 10.55 -10.88 -10.98
CA ALA A 56 9.55 -10.18 -10.15
C ALA A 56 9.58 -10.64 -8.69
N THR A 57 10.76 -11.03 -8.18
CA THR A 57 10.95 -11.33 -6.75
C THR A 57 10.81 -10.05 -5.92
N VAL A 58 10.06 -10.13 -4.82
CA VAL A 58 10.01 -9.09 -3.78
C VAL A 58 11.22 -9.20 -2.85
N ASP A 59 11.88 -8.09 -2.52
CA ASP A 59 12.90 -7.99 -1.46
C ASP A 59 12.17 -7.77 -0.13
N VAL A 60 11.90 -8.87 0.57
CA VAL A 60 11.28 -8.87 1.91
C VAL A 60 12.25 -8.25 2.94
N GLY A 61 13.56 -8.33 2.69
CA GLY A 61 14.57 -7.66 3.49
C GLY A 61 14.39 -6.15 3.48
N ALA A 62 14.27 -5.53 2.31
CA ALA A 62 14.08 -4.08 2.17
C ALA A 62 12.79 -3.56 2.84
N ILE A 63 11.71 -4.34 2.80
CA ILE A 63 10.46 -4.03 3.52
C ILE A 63 10.68 -4.03 5.04
N ILE A 64 11.43 -5.02 5.55
CA ILE A 64 11.71 -5.19 6.98
C ILE A 64 12.74 -4.17 7.48
N ASP A 65 13.77 -3.84 6.69
CA ASP A 65 14.76 -2.79 7.00
C ASP A 65 14.11 -1.40 7.04
N TYR A 66 13.23 -1.09 6.08
CA TYR A 66 12.43 0.14 6.11
C TYR A 66 11.47 0.16 7.31
N SER A 67 10.87 -0.96 7.68
CA SER A 67 10.02 -1.06 8.89
C SER A 67 10.82 -0.85 10.19
N ALA A 68 12.01 -1.44 10.29
CA ALA A 68 12.92 -1.27 11.43
C ALA A 68 13.50 0.15 11.53
N SER A 69 13.44 0.93 10.45
CA SER A 69 13.84 2.35 10.46
C SER A 69 12.97 3.22 11.40
N TYR A 70 11.76 2.75 11.73
CA TYR A 70 10.87 3.36 12.73
C TYR A 70 11.10 2.87 14.17
N GLY A 71 12.00 1.91 14.37
CA GLY A 71 12.39 1.39 15.69
C GLY A 71 12.35 -0.14 15.81
N THR A 72 12.25 -0.63 17.04
CA THR A 72 12.27 -2.06 17.35
C THR A 72 11.06 -2.79 16.76
N LEU A 73 11.31 -3.77 15.89
CA LEU A 73 10.31 -4.71 15.41
C LEU A 73 9.86 -5.63 16.56
N VAL A 74 8.59 -5.54 16.93
CA VAL A 74 7.97 -6.33 18.02
C VAL A 74 7.35 -7.61 17.49
N LEU A 75 6.76 -7.54 16.29
CA LEU A 75 6.20 -8.67 15.56
C LEU A 75 6.27 -8.39 14.05
N THR A 76 6.42 -9.44 13.24
CA THR A 76 6.41 -9.34 11.78
C THR A 76 5.70 -10.57 11.23
N ARG A 77 4.46 -10.42 10.77
CA ARG A 77 3.60 -11.52 10.29
C ARG A 77 3.32 -11.38 8.80
N ALA A 78 3.47 -12.47 8.06
CA ALA A 78 3.03 -12.57 6.68
C ALA A 78 1.83 -13.53 6.54
N TYR A 79 0.87 -13.16 5.70
CA TYR A 79 -0.38 -13.86 5.49
C TYR A 79 -0.45 -14.32 4.03
N ALA A 80 -0.51 -15.63 3.81
CA ALA A 80 -0.55 -16.24 2.47
C ALA A 80 -1.00 -17.70 2.51
N ASP A 81 -1.25 -18.29 1.33
CA ASP A 81 -1.09 -19.74 1.17
C ASP A 81 0.38 -20.09 0.93
N TRP A 82 1.07 -20.64 1.94
CA TRP A 82 2.47 -21.08 1.84
C TRP A 82 2.65 -22.44 1.15
N SER A 83 1.55 -23.13 0.81
CA SER A 83 1.59 -24.30 -0.09
C SER A 83 1.65 -23.88 -1.57
N SER A 84 1.31 -22.63 -1.89
CA SER A 84 1.45 -22.05 -3.23
C SER A 84 2.92 -22.04 -3.68
N PRO A 85 3.25 -22.57 -4.88
CA PRO A 85 4.61 -22.51 -5.42
C PRO A 85 5.18 -21.09 -5.53
N VAL A 86 4.31 -20.09 -5.73
CA VAL A 86 4.69 -18.66 -5.78
C VAL A 86 5.25 -18.18 -4.44
N ASN A 87 4.65 -18.62 -3.34
CA ASN A 87 4.99 -18.14 -2.00
C ASN A 87 6.11 -19.00 -1.39
N ALA A 88 6.19 -20.28 -1.75
CA ALA A 88 7.19 -21.23 -1.29
C ALA A 88 8.65 -20.81 -1.58
N VAL A 89 8.92 -20.09 -2.67
CA VAL A 89 10.29 -19.63 -3.01
C VAL A 89 10.84 -18.58 -2.03
N TYR A 90 9.95 -17.83 -1.37
CA TYR A 90 10.34 -16.76 -0.43
C TYR A 90 10.78 -17.28 0.95
N ARG A 91 10.64 -18.59 1.21
CA ARG A 91 10.99 -19.26 2.47
C ARG A 91 12.34 -18.81 3.03
N GLN A 92 13.37 -18.70 2.19
CA GLN A 92 14.71 -18.31 2.65
C GLN A 92 14.76 -16.87 3.17
N GLN A 93 14.12 -15.92 2.48
CA GLN A 93 14.06 -14.52 2.95
C GLN A 93 13.26 -14.41 4.25
N LEU A 94 12.10 -15.07 4.31
CA LEU A 94 11.17 -15.01 5.43
C LEU A 94 11.77 -15.61 6.72
N VAL A 95 12.40 -16.79 6.63
CA VAL A 95 13.07 -17.43 7.77
C VAL A 95 14.31 -16.65 8.20
N ALA A 96 15.10 -16.12 7.26
CA ALA A 96 16.28 -15.30 7.58
C ALA A 96 15.95 -13.96 8.27
N ARG A 97 14.68 -13.52 8.21
CA ARG A 97 14.17 -12.31 8.86
C ARG A 97 13.18 -12.60 10.01
N ALA A 98 13.09 -13.85 10.47
CA ALA A 98 12.22 -14.29 11.56
C ALA A 98 10.73 -13.88 11.38
N VAL A 99 10.21 -13.97 10.16
CA VAL A 99 8.81 -13.65 9.86
C VAL A 99 7.88 -14.80 10.28
N ASP A 100 6.88 -14.47 11.11
CA ASP A 100 5.79 -15.39 11.47
C ASP A 100 4.91 -15.66 10.25
N LEU A 101 4.78 -16.94 9.87
CA LEU A 101 4.03 -17.35 8.67
C LEU A 101 2.62 -17.83 9.02
N VAL A 102 1.63 -16.97 8.78
CA VAL A 102 0.21 -17.31 8.96
C VAL A 102 -0.29 -18.02 7.70
N GLN A 103 -0.49 -19.33 7.80
CA GLN A 103 -1.04 -20.16 6.72
C GLN A 103 -2.53 -19.92 6.53
N LEU A 104 -2.92 -19.70 5.28
CA LEU A 104 -4.31 -19.55 4.85
C LEU A 104 -4.60 -20.50 3.69
N PHE A 105 -5.54 -21.41 3.90
CA PHE A 105 -6.08 -22.23 2.81
C PHE A 105 -7.31 -21.56 2.20
N PRO A 106 -7.47 -21.52 0.86
CA PRO A 106 -8.67 -20.99 0.22
C PRO A 106 -9.94 -21.74 0.63
N ALA A 107 -10.72 -21.18 1.56
CA ALA A 107 -11.88 -21.84 2.15
C ALA A 107 -13.01 -22.16 1.15
N ALA A 108 -13.04 -21.46 0.02
CA ALA A 108 -13.86 -21.76 -1.15
C ALA A 108 -13.25 -21.09 -2.40
N ALA A 109 -13.64 -21.54 -3.60
CA ALA A 109 -13.19 -20.95 -4.88
C ALA A 109 -13.54 -19.45 -5.04
N TYR A 110 -14.43 -18.91 -4.20
CA TYR A 110 -14.86 -17.51 -4.17
C TYR A 110 -14.37 -16.73 -2.93
N ALA A 111 -13.66 -17.37 -1.99
CA ALA A 111 -13.19 -16.74 -0.76
C ALA A 111 -11.91 -15.91 -0.98
N LYS A 112 -12.05 -14.78 -1.68
CA LYS A 112 -10.91 -13.93 -2.11
C LYS A 112 -10.23 -13.16 -0.96
N ASN A 113 -11.00 -12.79 0.05
CA ASN A 113 -10.63 -11.85 1.11
C ASN A 113 -10.15 -12.53 2.42
N GLY A 114 -9.67 -13.78 2.32
CA GLY A 114 -9.31 -14.58 3.49
C GLY A 114 -8.08 -14.06 4.25
N ALA A 115 -7.14 -13.43 3.54
CA ALA A 115 -5.92 -12.85 4.12
C ALA A 115 -6.22 -11.54 4.83
N ASP A 116 -6.85 -10.61 4.14
CA ASP A 116 -7.23 -9.28 4.61
C ASP A 116 -8.12 -9.33 5.87
N ILE A 117 -9.11 -10.23 5.91
CA ILE A 117 -9.92 -10.45 7.12
C ILE A 117 -9.06 -10.97 8.27
N ARG A 118 -8.20 -11.97 8.04
CA ARG A 118 -7.37 -12.57 9.10
C ARG A 118 -6.32 -11.58 9.62
N LEU A 119 -5.64 -10.88 8.73
CA LEU A 119 -4.66 -9.84 9.02
C LEU A 119 -5.29 -8.73 9.86
N ALA A 120 -6.48 -8.24 9.48
CA ALA A 120 -7.17 -7.20 10.21
C ALA A 120 -7.64 -7.65 11.61
N VAL A 121 -8.04 -8.92 11.79
CA VAL A 121 -8.38 -9.47 13.12
C VAL A 121 -7.13 -9.56 14.00
N ASP A 122 -6.07 -10.21 13.50
CA ASP A 122 -4.84 -10.44 14.26
C ASP A 122 -4.17 -9.10 14.64
N ALA A 123 -4.11 -8.14 13.71
CA ALA A 123 -3.54 -6.81 13.96
C ALA A 123 -4.32 -6.00 15.00
N VAL A 124 -5.64 -6.12 15.06
CA VAL A 124 -6.45 -5.49 16.11
C VAL A 124 -6.27 -6.22 17.45
N GLU A 125 -6.16 -7.55 17.44
CA GLU A 125 -5.91 -8.32 18.66
C GLU A 125 -4.53 -8.00 19.28
N ASP A 126 -3.48 -7.92 18.46
CA ASP A 126 -2.13 -7.55 18.90
C ASP A 126 -2.09 -6.13 19.49
N MET A 127 -2.78 -5.16 18.89
CA MET A 127 -2.85 -3.78 19.44
C MET A 127 -3.48 -3.71 20.83
N PHE A 128 -4.32 -4.67 21.22
CA PHE A 128 -4.89 -4.79 22.57
C PHE A 128 -4.03 -5.64 23.52
N ARG A 129 -3.28 -6.63 23.01
CA ARG A 129 -2.34 -7.44 23.81
C ARG A 129 -1.02 -6.72 24.11
N LEU A 130 -0.58 -5.86 23.21
CA LEU A 130 0.69 -5.14 23.24
C LEU A 130 0.38 -3.63 23.31
N PRO A 131 0.04 -3.09 24.50
CA PRO A 131 -0.46 -1.72 24.66
C PRO A 131 0.58 -0.67 24.26
N ASP A 132 1.84 -1.05 24.32
CA ASP A 132 3.07 -0.34 24.00
C ASP A 132 3.56 -0.56 22.55
N LEU A 133 2.72 -1.08 21.64
CA LEU A 133 2.96 -0.87 20.20
C LEU A 133 2.72 0.62 19.87
N THR A 134 3.61 1.26 19.12
CA THR A 134 3.44 2.66 18.71
C THR A 134 3.25 2.81 17.20
N HIS A 135 3.82 1.89 16.40
CA HIS A 135 3.77 1.92 14.94
C HIS A 135 3.15 0.64 14.36
N VAL A 136 2.35 0.77 13.31
CA VAL A 136 1.75 -0.34 12.55
C VAL A 136 2.07 -0.17 11.07
N VAL A 137 2.83 -1.11 10.50
CA VAL A 137 3.13 -1.18 9.06
C VAL A 137 2.17 -2.16 8.40
N ILE A 138 1.41 -1.68 7.41
CA ILE A 138 0.52 -2.49 6.57
C ILE A 138 1.16 -2.59 5.18
N VAL A 139 1.65 -3.77 4.83
CA VAL A 139 2.27 -4.04 3.52
C VAL A 139 1.21 -4.64 2.59
N ALA A 140 0.42 -3.77 1.96
CA ALA A 140 -0.68 -4.11 1.06
C ALA A 140 -1.05 -2.91 0.15
N GLY A 141 -1.71 -3.20 -0.97
CA GLY A 141 -2.23 -2.19 -1.90
C GLY A 141 -3.74 -1.91 -1.82
N ASP A 142 -4.56 -2.80 -1.25
CA ASP A 142 -6.02 -2.74 -1.44
C ASP A 142 -6.75 -1.72 -0.54
N SER A 143 -7.83 -1.16 -1.07
CA SER A 143 -8.85 -0.39 -0.35
C SER A 143 -9.47 -1.13 0.84
N ASP A 144 -9.54 -2.45 0.83
CA ASP A 144 -10.14 -3.23 1.92
C ASP A 144 -9.34 -3.11 3.26
N TYR A 145 -8.10 -2.60 3.23
CA TYR A 145 -7.33 -2.24 4.43
C TYR A 145 -7.63 -0.86 5.01
N VAL A 146 -8.43 -0.01 4.34
CA VAL A 146 -8.80 1.33 4.84
C VAL A 146 -9.46 1.30 6.24
N PRO A 147 -10.40 0.39 6.56
CA PRO A 147 -10.98 0.30 7.89
C PRO A 147 -9.95 -0.11 8.96
N LEU A 148 -8.95 -0.93 8.61
CA LEU A 148 -7.86 -1.31 9.52
C LEU A 148 -6.97 -0.10 9.82
N ALA A 149 -6.47 0.60 8.79
CA ALA A 149 -5.66 1.81 8.98
C ALA A 149 -6.39 2.86 9.84
N GLN A 150 -7.67 3.13 9.54
CA GLN A 150 -8.51 4.03 10.34
C GLN A 150 -8.78 3.54 11.78
N ARG A 151 -8.71 2.22 12.03
CA ARG A 151 -8.83 1.66 13.38
C ARG A 151 -7.54 1.80 14.16
N CYS A 152 -6.39 1.51 13.54
CA CYS A 152 -5.07 1.67 14.14
C CYS A 152 -4.81 3.13 14.57
N ARG A 153 -5.07 4.12 13.69
CA ARG A 153 -4.92 5.55 14.03
C ARG A 153 -5.86 5.98 15.16
N ARG A 154 -7.09 5.48 15.19
CA ARG A 154 -8.06 5.75 16.27
C ARG A 154 -7.68 5.10 17.61
N LEU A 155 -6.78 4.13 17.59
CA LEU A 155 -6.17 3.52 18.79
C LEU A 155 -4.78 4.14 19.11
N GLY A 156 -4.46 5.29 18.51
CA GLY A 156 -3.23 6.04 18.81
C GLY A 156 -1.96 5.41 18.25
N ARG A 157 -2.05 4.64 17.15
CA ARG A 157 -0.88 4.08 16.45
C ARG A 157 -0.56 4.90 15.20
N TYR A 158 0.73 5.17 14.97
CA TYR A 158 1.20 5.73 13.70
C TYR A 158 1.15 4.62 12.63
N VAL A 159 0.48 4.87 11.51
CA VAL A 159 0.24 3.85 10.48
C VAL A 159 1.05 4.15 9.23
N ILE A 160 1.87 3.18 8.83
CA ILE A 160 2.67 3.21 7.61
C ILE A 160 2.04 2.25 6.61
N GLY A 161 1.72 2.73 5.41
CA GLY A 161 1.38 1.86 4.28
C GLY A 161 2.59 1.60 3.38
N VAL A 162 2.76 0.35 2.93
CA VAL A 162 3.76 -0.01 1.92
C VAL A 162 3.09 -0.82 0.82
N GLY A 163 3.22 -0.40 -0.44
CA GLY A 163 2.56 -1.07 -1.57
C GLY A 163 3.04 -0.57 -2.93
N VAL A 164 2.73 -1.31 -3.99
CA VAL A 164 3.34 -1.09 -5.32
C VAL A 164 2.72 0.10 -6.06
N ALA A 165 3.55 1.02 -6.57
CA ALA A 165 3.07 2.19 -7.29
C ALA A 165 2.19 1.83 -8.50
N GLY A 166 0.99 2.40 -8.53
CA GLY A 166 -0.01 2.16 -9.59
C GLY A 166 -0.97 1.00 -9.32
N SER A 167 -0.67 0.14 -8.33
CA SER A 167 -1.60 -0.89 -7.82
C SER A 167 -2.31 -0.46 -6.53
N THR A 168 -1.65 0.35 -5.68
CA THR A 168 -2.22 0.86 -4.42
C THR A 168 -3.48 1.73 -4.64
N ALA A 169 -4.53 1.48 -3.87
CA ALA A 169 -5.70 2.34 -3.74
C ALA A 169 -5.36 3.69 -3.07
N LYS A 170 -5.72 4.81 -3.70
CA LYS A 170 -5.50 6.17 -3.13
C LYS A 170 -6.18 6.38 -1.77
N SER A 171 -7.26 5.66 -1.50
CA SER A 171 -7.97 5.69 -0.22
C SER A 171 -7.16 5.04 0.91
N LEU A 172 -6.36 4.00 0.64
CA LEU A 172 -5.45 3.41 1.62
C LEU A 172 -4.33 4.38 1.98
N ALA A 173 -3.67 4.94 0.97
CA ALA A 173 -2.61 5.93 1.18
C ALA A 173 -3.09 7.18 1.96
N ALA A 174 -4.36 7.60 1.76
CA ALA A 174 -4.97 8.69 2.52
C ALA A 174 -5.52 8.28 3.90
N ALA A 175 -5.53 6.99 4.23
CA ALA A 175 -5.94 6.48 5.55
C ALA A 175 -4.74 6.33 6.51
N CYS A 176 -3.55 6.03 5.99
CA CYS A 176 -2.30 5.98 6.75
C CYS A 176 -1.81 7.36 7.21
N ASP A 177 -0.80 7.39 8.09
CA ASP A 177 -0.02 8.60 8.43
C ASP A 177 1.11 8.81 7.40
N GLU A 178 1.84 7.76 7.05
CA GLU A 178 2.84 7.73 5.96
C GLU A 178 2.47 6.64 4.94
N PHE A 179 2.76 6.85 3.65
CA PHE A 179 2.65 5.80 2.62
C PHE A 179 3.85 5.83 1.67
N GLU A 180 4.61 4.74 1.62
CA GLU A 180 5.81 4.61 0.80
C GLU A 180 5.61 3.57 -0.32
N PRO A 181 5.85 3.93 -1.59
CA PRO A 181 5.85 2.96 -2.68
C PRO A 181 6.94 1.89 -2.50
N TYR A 182 6.58 0.62 -2.69
CA TYR A 182 7.54 -0.48 -2.63
C TYR A 182 8.73 -0.30 -3.60
N ASP A 183 8.50 0.33 -4.76
CA ASP A 183 9.52 0.64 -5.77
C ASP A 183 10.41 1.86 -5.48
N THR A 184 10.21 2.58 -4.36
CA THR A 184 11.11 3.65 -3.88
C THR A 184 11.93 3.26 -2.63
N LEU A 185 11.58 2.16 -1.97
CA LEU A 185 12.29 1.62 -0.80
C LEU A 185 13.81 1.48 -1.02
N PRO A 186 14.65 1.85 -0.03
CA PRO A 186 16.10 1.69 -0.13
C PRO A 186 16.51 0.25 -0.43
N GLY A 187 17.26 0.07 -1.52
CA GLY A 187 17.82 -1.22 -1.93
C GLY A 187 16.94 -2.06 -2.84
N VAL A 188 15.66 -1.73 -3.05
CA VAL A 188 14.83 -2.37 -4.08
C VAL A 188 15.35 -1.96 -5.46
N GLN A 189 15.69 -2.94 -6.30
CA GLN A 189 16.04 -2.70 -7.69
C GLN A 189 14.79 -2.88 -8.57
N VAL A 190 14.28 -1.77 -9.11
CA VAL A 190 13.20 -1.82 -10.10
C VAL A 190 13.74 -2.44 -11.40
N PRO A 191 13.21 -3.59 -11.87
CA PRO A 191 13.67 -4.18 -13.11
C PRO A 191 13.36 -3.23 -14.27
N SER A 192 14.41 -2.75 -14.96
CA SER A 192 14.23 -1.90 -16.13
C SER A 192 13.30 -2.61 -17.13
N PRO A 193 12.29 -1.92 -17.70
CA PRO A 193 11.34 -2.56 -18.60
C PRO A 193 12.09 -3.17 -19.78
N PRO A 194 11.69 -4.36 -20.28
CA PRO A 194 12.33 -4.94 -21.45
C PRO A 194 12.29 -3.92 -22.60
N PRO A 195 13.41 -3.70 -23.33
CA PRO A 195 13.45 -2.70 -24.38
C PRO A 195 12.32 -3.00 -25.35
N ARG A 196 11.42 -2.02 -25.55
CA ARG A 196 10.33 -2.15 -26.51
C ARG A 196 10.97 -2.52 -27.84
N ARG A 197 10.71 -3.75 -28.32
CA ARG A 197 11.03 -4.13 -29.70
C ARG A 197 10.45 -3.03 -30.58
N ALA A 198 11.30 -2.29 -31.28
CA ALA A 198 10.84 -1.28 -32.21
C ALA A 198 9.85 -1.94 -33.16
N LYS A 199 8.67 -1.36 -33.32
CA LYS A 199 7.75 -1.78 -34.38
C LYS A 199 8.47 -1.52 -35.70
N ALA A 200 9.00 -2.58 -36.32
CA ALA A 200 9.51 -2.51 -37.67
C ALA A 200 8.38 -2.05 -38.60
N ASP A 201 8.73 -1.26 -39.61
CA ASP A 201 7.83 -0.33 -40.28
C ASP A 201 6.52 -0.98 -40.78
N GLU A 202 5.42 -0.62 -40.12
CA GLU A 202 4.06 -0.95 -40.53
C GLU A 202 3.72 -0.06 -41.74
N LYS A 203 4.19 -0.48 -42.92
CA LYS A 203 4.19 0.30 -44.17
C LYS A 203 2.84 0.96 -44.45
N GLU A 204 2.89 2.28 -44.50
CA GLU A 204 1.78 3.16 -44.85
C GLU A 204 1.12 2.76 -46.18
N LYS A 205 -0.16 2.39 -46.12
CA LYS A 205 -0.99 2.22 -47.33
C LYS A 205 -1.51 3.61 -47.76
N PRO A 206 -1.29 4.03 -49.02
CA PRO A 206 -1.76 5.34 -49.48
C PRO A 206 -3.29 5.39 -49.50
N ALA A 207 -3.85 6.52 -49.08
CA ALA A 207 -5.28 6.78 -49.15
C ALA A 207 -5.72 7.08 -50.61
N PRO A 208 -6.94 6.68 -51.02
CA PRO A 208 -7.50 7.07 -52.30
C PRO A 208 -7.83 8.58 -52.32
N ALA A 209 -7.64 9.23 -53.46
CA ALA A 209 -7.90 10.64 -53.65
C ALA A 209 -9.39 10.99 -53.60
N LYS A 210 -9.71 12.25 -53.26
CA LYS A 210 -11.04 12.84 -53.42
C LYS A 210 -11.10 13.65 -54.71
N ASP A 211 -12.05 13.34 -55.57
CA ASP A 211 -12.61 14.28 -56.54
C ASP A 211 -14.03 14.69 -56.12
N ALA A 212 -14.48 15.87 -56.53
CA ALA A 212 -15.72 16.46 -56.01
C ALA A 212 -16.48 17.32 -57.03
N ALA A 213 -17.76 17.02 -57.24
CA ALA A 213 -18.76 17.96 -57.76
C ALA A 213 -20.21 17.51 -57.49
N LYS A 214 -21.03 18.42 -56.93
CA LYS A 214 -22.45 18.75 -57.21
C LYS A 214 -23.48 17.61 -57.45
N GLY A 215 -24.71 17.65 -56.90
CA GLY A 215 -25.37 18.63 -56.02
C GLY A 215 -26.91 18.56 -56.07
N ALA A 216 -27.59 19.45 -55.32
CA ALA A 216 -29.02 19.82 -55.39
C ALA A 216 -30.14 18.82 -54.95
N ALA A 217 -30.60 19.01 -53.70
CA ALA A 217 -32.00 19.11 -53.21
C ALA A 217 -33.19 18.29 -53.77
N LYS A 218 -33.98 17.65 -52.86
CA LYS A 218 -35.47 17.70 -52.68
C LYS A 218 -35.88 16.78 -51.49
N VAL A 219 -36.31 17.24 -50.30
CA VAL A 219 -37.65 17.69 -49.83
C VAL A 219 -38.72 16.57 -49.69
N GLU A 220 -39.13 16.30 -48.43
CA GLU A 220 -40.42 15.73 -47.94
C GLU A 220 -40.80 14.26 -48.33
N ALA A 221 -41.65 13.51 -47.61
CA ALA A 221 -42.17 13.60 -46.23
C ALA A 221 -42.82 12.26 -45.76
N LYS A 222 -42.98 12.12 -44.43
CA LYS A 222 -44.09 11.51 -43.66
C LYS A 222 -44.62 10.06 -43.87
N ASP A 223 -45.22 9.59 -42.77
CA ASP A 223 -46.20 8.51 -42.56
C ASP A 223 -45.76 7.07 -42.94
N ALA A 224 -45.99 5.96 -42.20
CA ALA A 224 -46.72 5.56 -40.98
C ALA A 224 -47.67 4.39 -41.31
N ALA A 225 -47.33 3.17 -40.87
CA ALA A 225 -48.22 2.01 -40.82
C ALA A 225 -47.64 0.87 -39.94
N GLU A 226 -48.28 0.61 -38.80
CA GLU A 226 -48.51 -0.75 -38.28
C GLU A 226 -49.72 -1.34 -39.06
N PRO A 227 -49.97 -2.67 -39.16
CA PRO A 227 -50.37 -3.45 -37.97
C PRO A 227 -50.14 -4.99 -37.96
N ASP A 228 -50.53 -5.58 -36.81
CA ASP A 228 -51.13 -6.91 -36.57
C ASP A 228 -50.39 -8.25 -36.82
N VAL A 229 -49.85 -8.79 -35.72
CA VAL A 229 -50.38 -9.95 -34.96
C VAL A 229 -50.71 -11.28 -35.67
N LYS A 230 -50.17 -12.38 -35.11
CA LYS A 230 -50.94 -13.63 -34.85
C LYS A 230 -50.32 -14.53 -33.76
N GLU A 231 -51.19 -15.24 -33.03
CA GLU A 231 -50.89 -16.01 -31.81
C GLU A 231 -50.98 -17.54 -31.99
N ALA A 232 -50.30 -18.28 -31.10
CA ALA A 232 -50.75 -19.49 -30.37
C ALA A 232 -49.65 -19.80 -29.30
N ALA A 233 -49.91 -19.84 -27.99
CA ALA A 233 -50.73 -20.79 -27.21
C ALA A 233 -50.12 -22.22 -27.19
N ASP A 234 -49.90 -22.90 -26.05
CA ASP A 234 -50.20 -22.61 -24.62
C ASP A 234 -48.91 -22.80 -23.75
N GLU A 235 -48.83 -23.02 -22.42
CA GLU A 235 -49.76 -23.47 -21.37
C GLU A 235 -49.39 -22.87 -19.97
N HIS A 236 -50.15 -23.21 -18.93
CA HIS A 236 -50.07 -22.75 -17.53
C HIS A 236 -50.08 -23.95 -16.54
N PRO A 237 -49.91 -23.85 -15.17
CA PRO A 237 -50.36 -22.79 -14.25
C PRO A 237 -49.36 -22.37 -13.11
N SER A 238 -49.37 -21.11 -12.64
CA SER A 238 -50.02 -20.56 -11.40
C SER A 238 -49.36 -20.92 -10.04
N SER A 239 -49.48 -20.16 -8.93
CA SER A 239 -50.31 -18.97 -8.63
C SER A 239 -49.76 -18.12 -7.45
N SER A 240 -49.91 -16.79 -7.49
CA SER A 240 -50.23 -15.93 -6.31
C SER A 240 -50.45 -14.45 -6.71
N GLY A 241 -51.62 -13.88 -6.38
CA GLY A 241 -51.91 -12.41 -6.49
C GLY A 241 -51.28 -11.58 -5.35
N GLU A 242 -51.03 -10.27 -5.49
CA GLU A 242 -52.00 -9.12 -5.49
C GLU A 242 -52.55 -8.75 -4.10
N SER A 243 -52.80 -7.48 -3.71
CA SER A 243 -52.38 -6.10 -4.10
C SER A 243 -52.98 -5.10 -3.06
N GLU A 244 -52.76 -3.78 -2.92
CA GLU A 244 -51.87 -2.70 -3.45
C GLU A 244 -51.87 -1.59 -2.35
N ALA A 245 -51.40 -0.38 -2.69
CA ALA A 245 -51.98 0.92 -2.33
C ALA A 245 -51.54 1.61 -1.01
N LYS A 246 -50.40 2.30 -1.12
CA LYS A 246 -50.12 3.69 -0.69
C LYS A 246 -51.13 4.40 0.25
N THR A 247 -50.63 5.00 1.33
CA THR A 247 -50.99 6.40 1.71
C THR A 247 -49.98 7.08 2.66
N LYS A 248 -50.05 8.41 2.76
CA LYS A 248 -49.34 9.33 3.68
C LYS A 248 -50.33 10.46 4.07
N PRO A 249 -50.00 11.39 5.00
CA PRO A 249 -49.56 11.22 6.39
C PRO A 249 -50.33 12.15 7.38
N ARG A 250 -50.21 12.00 8.73
CA ARG A 250 -50.04 13.11 9.73
C ARG A 250 -50.14 12.69 11.22
N THR A 251 -49.44 13.47 12.05
CA THR A 251 -49.59 13.83 13.49
C THR A 251 -50.77 13.22 14.31
N ARG A 252 -50.69 12.94 15.62
CA ARG A 252 -50.11 13.75 16.75
C ARG A 252 -50.24 12.97 18.09
N ARG A 253 -49.35 13.19 19.10
CA ARG A 253 -49.45 12.85 20.57
C ARG A 253 -49.96 11.44 20.98
N GLY A 254 -49.36 10.68 21.91
CA GLY A 254 -48.15 10.88 22.74
C GLY A 254 -48.42 10.71 24.25
N THR A 255 -47.73 9.79 24.92
CA THR A 255 -47.78 9.54 26.38
C THR A 255 -46.38 9.31 26.93
N LYS A 256 -46.09 9.75 28.17
CA LYS A 256 -44.76 9.62 28.79
C LYS A 256 -44.59 8.28 29.51
N ALA A 257 -43.44 7.63 29.33
CA ALA A 257 -42.84 6.74 30.33
C ALA A 257 -41.61 7.46 30.93
N LYS A 258 -41.28 7.17 32.19
CA LYS A 258 -40.28 7.91 32.97
C LYS A 258 -39.06 7.01 33.23
N VAL A 259 -37.92 7.34 32.62
CA VAL A 259 -36.60 6.78 32.98
C VAL A 259 -35.86 7.80 33.84
N GLN A 260 -35.00 7.32 34.73
CA GLN A 260 -34.39 8.10 35.80
C GLN A 260 -32.96 8.47 35.41
N GLU A 261 -32.64 9.77 35.39
CA GLU A 261 -31.30 10.25 35.06
C GLU A 261 -30.35 10.07 36.26
N SER A 262 -29.27 9.34 36.05
CA SER A 262 -28.07 9.43 36.88
C SER A 262 -27.31 10.72 36.54
N PRO A 263 -26.54 11.32 37.46
CA PRO A 263 -25.67 12.45 37.12
C PRO A 263 -24.63 12.03 36.06
N PRO A 264 -24.30 12.90 35.09
CA PRO A 264 -23.15 12.64 34.22
C PRO A 264 -21.86 12.72 35.04
N GLU A 265 -21.02 11.70 34.95
CA GLU A 265 -19.63 11.78 35.39
C GLU A 265 -18.89 12.84 34.56
N THR A 266 -17.86 13.46 35.14
CA THR A 266 -17.11 14.53 34.47
C THR A 266 -16.51 14.05 33.16
N PRO A 267 -16.64 14.80 32.05
CA PRO A 267 -16.03 14.40 30.79
C PRO A 267 -14.51 14.38 30.94
N GLU A 268 -13.90 13.20 30.81
CA GLU A 268 -12.46 13.09 30.60
C GLU A 268 -12.09 13.92 29.37
N THR A 269 -11.08 14.77 29.50
CA THR A 269 -10.68 15.69 28.44
C THR A 269 -9.90 14.96 27.36
N TYR A 270 -10.62 14.31 26.45
CA TYR A 270 -10.08 13.93 25.15
C TYR A 270 -9.48 15.18 24.48
N PRO A 271 -8.19 15.16 24.09
CA PRO A 271 -7.62 16.28 23.36
C PRO A 271 -8.37 16.46 22.03
N ALA A 272 -8.67 17.71 21.68
CA ALA A 272 -9.40 18.02 20.46
C ALA A 272 -8.57 17.65 19.21
N PHE A 273 -9.25 17.30 18.12
CA PHE A 273 -8.60 17.13 16.81
C PHE A 273 -8.21 18.51 16.24
N GLY A 274 -7.05 18.99 16.67
CA GLY A 274 -6.43 20.25 16.23
C GLY A 274 -5.20 20.54 17.10
N GLU A 275 -4.15 21.08 16.48
CA GLU A 275 -2.92 21.49 17.17
C GLU A 275 -2.14 20.33 17.85
N THR A 276 -1.78 19.32 17.06
CA THR A 276 -0.37 18.88 17.13
C THR A 276 0.51 20.10 16.94
N PRO A 277 1.47 20.41 17.83
CA PRO A 277 2.41 21.51 17.61
C PRO A 277 3.10 21.34 16.25
N PRO A 278 3.53 22.44 15.59
CA PRO A 278 4.47 22.32 14.47
C PRO A 278 5.67 21.52 14.97
N GLU A 279 5.97 20.38 14.33
CA GLU A 279 7.18 19.65 14.70
C GLU A 279 8.37 20.59 14.57
N ASP A 280 9.27 20.60 15.55
CA ASP A 280 10.55 21.26 15.36
C ASP A 280 11.23 20.64 14.14
N LEU A 281 11.40 21.45 13.10
CA LEU A 281 11.95 21.03 11.82
C LEU A 281 13.37 20.46 11.99
N HIS A 282 14.12 20.89 13.01
CA HIS A 282 15.40 20.27 13.35
C HIS A 282 15.19 18.87 13.94
N ALA A 283 14.33 18.69 14.95
CA ALA A 283 14.01 17.38 15.52
C ALA A 283 13.43 16.39 14.48
N ALA A 284 12.50 16.82 13.63
CA ALA A 284 11.94 16.02 12.53
C ALA A 284 13.04 15.60 11.55
N ALA A 285 13.89 16.54 11.14
CA ALA A 285 15.04 16.24 10.30
C ALA A 285 16.10 15.38 11.01
N SER A 286 16.18 15.37 12.34
CA SER A 286 17.06 14.48 13.12
C SER A 286 16.57 13.05 13.06
N ARG A 287 15.26 12.82 13.30
CA ARG A 287 14.62 11.51 13.07
C ARG A 287 14.83 11.02 11.64
N LEU A 288 14.66 11.89 10.63
CA LEU A 288 14.91 11.54 9.22
C LEU A 288 16.39 11.17 8.93
N LEU A 289 17.36 11.87 9.55
CA LEU A 289 18.78 11.53 9.40
C LEU A 289 19.09 10.17 10.03
N GLU A 290 18.67 9.94 11.26
CA GLU A 290 18.83 8.67 11.97
C GLU A 290 18.19 7.51 11.19
N ARG A 291 16.93 7.68 10.77
CA ARG A 291 16.18 6.72 9.95
C ARG A 291 16.92 6.38 8.65
N ALA A 292 17.50 7.37 7.97
CA ALA A 292 18.29 7.18 6.76
C ALA A 292 19.64 6.47 6.99
N LEU A 293 20.26 6.64 8.17
CA LEU A 293 21.49 5.94 8.55
C LEU A 293 21.21 4.49 8.95
N ARG A 294 20.20 4.24 9.80
CA ARG A 294 19.76 2.90 10.22
C ARG A 294 19.48 1.98 9.02
N MET A 295 18.79 2.48 7.98
CA MET A 295 18.49 1.69 6.76
C MET A 295 19.72 1.31 5.92
N GLY A 296 20.84 2.04 6.01
CA GLY A 296 22.02 1.77 5.19
C GLY A 296 22.98 0.74 5.81
N GLN A 297 22.99 0.62 7.15
CA GLN A 297 23.96 -0.21 7.88
C GLN A 297 23.86 -1.72 7.58
N GLY A 298 22.78 -2.19 6.92
CA GLY A 298 22.59 -3.59 6.54
C GLY A 298 23.22 -4.04 5.20
N LYS A 299 23.93 -3.18 4.45
CA LYS A 299 24.43 -3.52 3.10
C LYS A 299 25.91 -3.17 2.85
N GLY A 300 26.83 -3.91 3.48
CA GLY A 300 28.25 -3.96 3.11
C GLY A 300 29.21 -4.33 4.26
N ASP A 301 30.41 -4.83 3.94
CA ASP A 301 31.41 -5.25 4.92
C ASP A 301 32.14 -4.07 5.62
N ASP A 302 32.00 -2.84 5.12
CA ASP A 302 32.72 -1.64 5.59
C ASP A 302 32.05 -0.92 6.77
N ALA A 303 32.10 -1.54 7.96
CA ALA A 303 31.99 -0.89 9.29
C ALA A 303 30.82 0.11 9.52
N GLY A 304 29.72 -0.02 8.78
CA GLY A 304 28.53 0.83 8.86
C GLY A 304 28.63 2.19 8.15
N TRP A 305 29.67 2.45 7.35
CA TRP A 305 29.87 3.72 6.65
C TRP A 305 29.04 3.84 5.36
N LEU A 306 28.46 5.02 5.13
CA LEU A 306 27.60 5.33 3.99
C LEU A 306 28.07 6.62 3.30
N HIS A 307 28.02 6.68 1.98
CA HIS A 307 28.24 7.97 1.30
C HIS A 307 27.13 8.97 1.69
N SER A 308 27.52 10.15 2.16
CA SER A 308 26.59 11.23 2.55
C SER A 308 25.63 11.65 1.42
N SER A 309 26.02 11.46 0.16
CA SER A 309 25.16 11.64 -1.01
C SER A 309 24.03 10.60 -1.10
N ALA A 310 24.27 9.34 -0.71
CA ALA A 310 23.26 8.29 -0.64
C ALA A 310 22.32 8.53 0.55
N VAL A 311 22.85 8.87 1.73
CA VAL A 311 22.04 9.22 2.91
C VAL A 311 21.13 10.42 2.62
N LYS A 312 21.64 11.46 1.94
CA LYS A 312 20.81 12.59 1.48
C LYS A 312 19.71 12.16 0.49
N GLN A 313 19.98 11.19 -0.38
CA GLN A 313 18.94 10.63 -1.26
C GLN A 313 17.90 9.81 -0.48
N HIS A 314 18.28 9.09 0.58
CA HIS A 314 17.34 8.35 1.42
C HIS A 314 16.43 9.31 2.20
N ILE A 315 17.00 10.34 2.83
CA ILE A 315 16.22 11.42 3.50
C ILE A 315 15.19 12.03 2.52
N ARG A 316 15.61 12.38 1.30
CA ARG A 316 14.74 12.98 0.28
C ARG A 316 13.78 12.02 -0.43
N ARG A 317 13.82 10.72 -0.13
CA ARG A 317 12.76 9.77 -0.52
C ARG A 317 11.66 9.75 0.54
N MET A 318 12.04 9.58 1.81
CA MET A 318 11.13 9.58 2.96
C MET A 318 10.42 10.93 3.12
N ASP A 319 11.15 12.04 2.98
CA ASP A 319 10.59 13.39 2.98
C ASP A 319 11.11 14.20 1.78
N PRO A 320 10.33 14.28 0.68
CA PRO A 320 10.65 15.14 -0.47
C PRO A 320 10.69 16.64 -0.16
N SER A 321 10.16 17.09 0.99
CA SER A 321 10.25 18.49 1.43
C SER A 321 11.59 18.82 2.10
N PHE A 322 12.36 17.80 2.52
CA PHE A 322 13.62 17.98 3.23
C PHE A 322 14.63 18.85 2.45
N SER A 323 14.96 19.98 3.07
CA SER A 323 15.92 20.95 2.57
C SER A 323 16.82 21.43 3.69
N GLU A 324 18.10 21.10 3.61
CA GLU A 324 19.12 21.59 4.54
C GLU A 324 19.14 23.13 4.67
N LYS A 325 18.72 23.84 3.61
CA LYS A 325 18.61 25.31 3.59
C LYS A 325 17.38 25.85 4.31
N ALA A 326 16.28 25.09 4.36
CA ALA A 326 15.10 25.48 5.14
C ALA A 326 15.40 25.42 6.66
N LEU A 327 16.33 24.55 7.04
CA LEU A 327 16.89 24.41 8.38
C LEU A 327 18.09 25.34 8.64
N GLY A 328 18.34 26.33 7.77
CA GLY A 328 19.40 27.33 7.93
C GLY A 328 20.83 26.90 7.55
N TYR A 329 21.06 25.64 7.17
CA TYR A 329 22.40 25.15 6.81
C TYR A 329 22.78 25.48 5.36
N ARG A 330 24.05 25.84 5.13
CA ARG A 330 24.56 26.22 3.79
C ARG A 330 24.74 25.01 2.87
N SER A 331 25.10 23.86 3.43
CA SER A 331 25.26 22.58 2.76
C SER A 331 24.77 21.41 3.63
N PHE A 332 24.61 20.24 3.02
CA PHE A 332 24.26 19.02 3.76
C PHE A 332 25.38 18.60 4.73
N SER A 333 26.63 18.95 4.44
CA SER A 333 27.75 18.69 5.37
C SER A 333 27.70 19.62 6.59
N ASP A 334 27.30 20.89 6.45
CA ASP A 334 27.08 21.77 7.61
C ASP A 334 25.93 21.23 8.49
N PHE A 335 24.89 20.66 7.87
CA PHE A 335 23.80 19.97 8.54
C PHE A 335 24.30 18.74 9.33
N LEU A 336 25.08 17.84 8.70
CA LEU A 336 25.68 16.69 9.41
C LEU A 336 26.59 17.14 10.58
N LYS A 337 27.44 18.16 10.38
CA LYS A 337 28.31 18.73 11.43
C LYS A 337 27.58 19.47 12.55
N SER A 338 26.27 19.70 12.41
CA SER A 338 25.44 20.17 13.52
C SER A 338 24.88 19.05 14.40
N ARG A 339 25.14 17.79 14.02
CA ARG A 339 24.57 16.56 14.59
C ARG A 339 25.65 15.50 14.82
N GLU A 340 26.80 15.96 15.32
CA GLU A 340 27.93 15.09 15.68
C GLU A 340 27.59 14.18 16.88
N ASP A 341 26.47 14.43 17.58
CA ASP A 341 25.84 13.55 18.56
C ASP A 341 25.23 12.30 17.91
N LEU A 342 24.52 12.45 16.79
CA LEU A 342 23.82 11.36 16.08
C LEU A 342 24.64 10.70 14.97
N ALA A 343 25.56 11.43 14.34
CA ALA A 343 26.25 11.00 13.13
C ALA A 343 27.76 11.31 13.16
N GLU A 344 28.57 10.28 12.92
CA GLU A 344 30.00 10.47 12.66
C GLU A 344 30.22 10.76 11.17
N LEU A 345 31.08 11.74 10.84
CA LEU A 345 31.35 12.20 9.49
C LEU A 345 32.87 12.21 9.21
N GLU A 346 33.30 11.40 8.25
CA GLU A 346 34.68 11.42 7.73
C GLU A 346 34.74 12.18 6.40
N GLU A 347 35.68 13.12 6.26
CA GLU A 347 35.86 13.96 5.07
C GLU A 347 37.24 13.73 4.43
N THR A 348 37.38 12.63 3.70
CA THR A 348 38.64 12.22 3.06
C THR A 348 38.70 12.73 1.61
N GLY A 349 39.27 13.93 1.45
CA GLY A 349 39.47 14.59 0.16
C GLY A 349 38.16 15.07 -0.48
N HIS A 350 37.67 14.35 -1.50
CA HIS A 350 36.36 14.60 -2.11
C HIS A 350 35.26 13.71 -1.54
N GLU A 351 35.62 12.62 -0.86
CA GLU A 351 34.66 11.68 -0.30
C GLU A 351 34.20 12.16 1.09
N ARG A 352 32.92 11.92 1.37
CA ARG A 352 32.29 12.24 2.65
C ARG A 352 31.44 11.07 3.08
N LEU A 353 31.99 10.25 3.96
CA LEU A 353 31.36 9.09 4.55
C LEU A 353 30.69 9.51 5.86
N VAL A 354 29.51 8.96 6.13
CA VAL A 354 28.74 9.21 7.34
C VAL A 354 28.19 7.89 7.88
N ARG A 355 28.14 7.73 9.20
CA ARG A 355 27.50 6.60 9.87
C ARG A 355 26.74 7.06 11.11
N LEU A 356 25.81 6.24 11.59
CA LEU A 356 25.20 6.46 12.90
C LEU A 356 26.31 6.37 13.98
N ARG A 357 26.26 7.28 14.95
CA ARG A 357 27.10 7.20 16.15
C ARG A 357 26.57 6.08 17.07
N ALA A 358 27.47 5.40 17.78
CA ALA A 358 27.19 4.24 18.63
C ALA A 358 27.46 4.55 20.11
#